data_AF-A0A820JLK4-F1
#
_entry.id   AF-A0A820JLK4-F1
#
_cell.length_a   1.000
_cell.length_b   1.000
_cell.length_c   1.000
_cell.angle_alpha   90.00
_cell.angle_beta   90.00
_cell.angle_gamma   90.00
#
_symmetry.space_group_name_H-M   'P 1'
#
loop_
_entity.id
_entity.type
_entity.pdbx_description
1 polymer ?
#
loop_
_entity_poly.entity_id
_entity_poly.type
_entity_poly.pdbx_seq_one_letter_code
_entity_poly.pdbx_strand_id
1 'polypeptide(L)'
;VRNFNAIPVPPRSVVIERIPPTPPKPRDIIIERWIPYGPQAQRKTIVQRAQSARSYPPPRNVIIEYEAPKVRVIRQFQRLGVTPENPQEYIQRYGALLLDSQTLIQQARVAGVVEDISAPAVSNSMAVSSNGGVGFEVNNIGGID
;
A
#
# COMPACT_ATOMS: atom_id res chain seq x y z
N VAL A 1 -31.77 68.89 -19.57
CA VAL A 1 -31.46 67.52 -19.12
C VAL A 1 -30.04 67.21 -19.59
N ARG A 2 -29.07 67.06 -18.68
CA ARG A 2 -27.65 66.83 -19.02
C ARG A 2 -27.47 65.34 -19.28
N ASN A 3 -27.17 64.96 -20.52
CA ASN A 3 -26.77 63.59 -20.85
C ASN A 3 -25.37 63.34 -20.30
N PHE A 4 -25.26 62.48 -19.30
CA PHE A 4 -23.97 61.95 -18.87
C PHE A 4 -23.45 61.04 -19.99
N ASN A 5 -22.32 61.40 -20.59
CA ASN A 5 -21.62 60.53 -21.54
C ASN A 5 -21.35 59.18 -20.85
N ALA A 6 -21.90 58.11 -21.41
CA ALA A 6 -21.75 56.77 -20.90
C ALA A 6 -20.27 56.38 -20.91
N ILE A 7 -19.75 55.99 -19.74
CA ILE A 7 -18.40 55.42 -19.62
C ILE A 7 -18.37 54.13 -20.45
N PRO A 8 -17.40 53.96 -21.37
CA PRO A 8 -17.34 52.76 -22.20
C PRO A 8 -17.13 51.53 -21.31
N VAL A 9 -17.96 50.51 -21.52
CA VAL A 9 -17.86 49.24 -20.80
C VAL A 9 -16.48 48.64 -21.03
N PRO A 10 -15.73 48.27 -19.97
CA PRO A 10 -14.39 47.73 -20.13
C PRO A 10 -14.41 46.43 -20.95
N PRO A 11 -13.35 46.18 -21.75
CA PRO A 11 -13.26 44.98 -22.58
C PRO A 11 -13.31 43.72 -21.71
N ARG A 12 -14.19 42.78 -22.09
CA ARG A 12 -14.38 41.50 -21.41
C ARG A 12 -13.30 40.53 -21.86
N SER A 13 -12.45 40.05 -20.95
CA SER A 13 -11.59 38.90 -21.22
C SER A 13 -12.38 37.61 -21.04
N VAL A 14 -12.24 36.68 -21.98
CA VAL A 14 -12.80 35.33 -21.89
C VAL A 14 -11.65 34.40 -21.53
N VAL A 15 -11.64 33.91 -20.28
CA VAL A 15 -10.71 32.88 -19.82
C VAL A 15 -11.42 31.54 -19.94
N ILE A 16 -10.91 30.63 -20.76
CA ILE A 16 -11.46 29.28 -20.90
C ILE A 16 -10.49 28.31 -20.21
N GLU A 17 -10.86 27.87 -19.01
CA GLU A 17 -10.10 26.89 -18.25
C GLU A 17 -10.48 25.47 -18.70
N ARG A 18 -9.51 24.69 -19.19
CA ARG A 18 -9.69 23.27 -19.50
C ARG A 18 -9.06 22.45 -18.38
N ILE A 19 -9.88 22.08 -17.42
CA ILE A 19 -9.45 21.28 -16.26
C ILE A 19 -9.38 19.81 -16.70
N PRO A 20 -8.24 19.12 -16.56
CA PRO A 20 -8.16 17.68 -16.80
C PRO A 20 -9.10 16.94 -15.84
N PRO A 21 -9.61 15.75 -16.21
CA PRO A 21 -10.43 14.97 -15.30
C PRO A 21 -9.67 14.73 -14.01
N THR A 22 -10.31 15.04 -12.88
CA THR A 22 -9.70 14.90 -11.55
C THR A 22 -9.23 13.46 -11.37
N PRO A 23 -7.98 13.24 -10.93
CA PRO A 23 -7.53 11.90 -10.60
C PRO A 23 -8.41 11.31 -9.48
N PRO A 24 -8.54 9.99 -9.41
CA PRO A 24 -9.31 9.34 -8.36
C PRO A 24 -8.78 9.75 -6.97
N LYS A 25 -9.70 10.01 -6.03
CA LYS A 25 -9.36 10.41 -4.66
C LYS A 25 -8.39 9.38 -4.06
N PRO A 26 -7.22 9.80 -3.55
CA PRO A 26 -6.33 8.89 -2.82
C PRO A 26 -7.06 8.32 -1.59
N ARG A 27 -6.65 7.12 -1.16
CA ARG A 27 -7.21 6.51 0.06
C ARG A 27 -6.92 7.42 1.25
N ASP A 28 -7.91 7.63 2.11
CA ASP A 28 -7.74 8.44 3.32
C ASP A 28 -6.70 7.78 4.23
N ILE A 29 -5.61 8.48 4.52
CA ILE A 29 -4.63 8.10 5.54
C ILE A 29 -4.95 8.94 6.77
N ILE A 30 -5.46 8.30 7.81
CA ILE A 30 -5.74 8.94 9.09
C ILE A 30 -4.42 9.01 9.86
N ILE A 31 -3.85 10.21 9.99
CA ILE A 31 -2.70 10.46 10.86
C ILE A 31 -3.21 11.20 12.08
N GLU A 32 -3.37 10.48 13.18
CA GLU A 32 -3.76 11.05 14.47
C GLU A 32 -2.56 11.79 15.06
N ARG A 33 -2.41 13.07 14.69
CA ARG A 33 -1.42 13.94 15.32
C ARG A 33 -2.03 14.56 16.57
N TRP A 34 -1.65 14.03 17.71
CA TRP A 34 -1.92 14.59 19.03
C TRP A 34 -1.31 16.00 19.14
N ILE A 35 -2.07 17.03 18.79
CA ILE A 35 -1.68 18.41 19.07
C ILE A 35 -2.04 18.68 20.53
N PRO A 36 -1.10 19.12 21.38
CA PRO A 36 -1.39 19.40 22.78
C PRO A 36 -2.41 20.53 22.91
N TYR A 37 -3.45 20.29 23.69
CA TYR A 37 -4.46 21.27 24.10
C TYR A 37 -3.85 22.26 25.10
N GLY A 38 -2.96 23.13 24.61
CA GLY A 38 -2.49 24.29 25.35
C GLY A 38 -3.36 25.53 25.09
N PRO A 39 -3.37 26.52 26.00
CA PRO A 39 -4.03 27.80 25.72
C PRO A 39 -3.43 28.41 24.44
N GLN A 40 -4.29 28.69 23.46
CA GLN A 40 -3.86 29.30 22.20
C GLN A 40 -3.28 30.69 22.48
N ALA A 41 -2.01 30.89 22.12
CA ALA A 41 -1.40 32.22 22.16
C ALA A 41 -2.22 33.18 21.27
N GLN A 42 -2.63 34.33 21.82
CA GLN A 42 -3.38 35.33 21.08
C GLN A 42 -2.55 35.79 19.87
N ARG A 43 -3.06 35.53 18.66
CA ARG A 43 -2.39 35.89 17.42
C ARG A 43 -2.37 37.40 17.29
N LYS A 44 -1.19 37.99 17.10
CA LYS A 44 -1.03 39.42 16.85
C LYS A 44 -1.66 39.77 15.50
N THR A 45 -2.66 40.66 15.52
CA THR A 45 -3.26 41.21 14.31
C THR A 45 -2.40 42.36 13.83
N ILE A 46 -1.71 42.18 12.69
CA ILE A 46 -0.94 43.24 12.05
C ILE A 46 -1.82 43.85 10.97
N VAL A 47 -2.22 45.11 11.15
CA VAL A 47 -3.01 45.84 10.16
C VAL A 47 -2.04 46.55 9.21
N GLN A 48 -1.87 46.00 8.01
CA GLN A 48 -1.07 46.62 6.95
C GLN A 48 -1.99 47.45 6.05
N ARG A 49 -1.67 48.75 5.89
CA ARG A 49 -2.38 49.62 4.94
C ARG A 49 -2.05 49.20 3.51
N ALA A 50 -3.05 49.21 2.64
CA ALA A 50 -2.91 48.85 1.23
C ALA A 50 -1.94 49.80 0.52
N GLN A 51 -1.12 49.26 -0.39
CA GLN A 51 -0.28 50.06 -1.28
C GLN A 51 -1.15 50.85 -2.28
N SER A 52 -0.62 51.97 -2.75
CA SER A 52 -1.24 52.79 -3.78
C SER A 52 -1.51 52.00 -5.07
N ALA A 53 -2.58 52.39 -5.77
CA ALA A 53 -3.03 51.73 -6.98
C ALA A 53 -1.92 51.68 -8.04
N ARG A 54 -1.48 50.47 -8.40
CA ARG A 54 -0.54 50.24 -9.50
C ARG A 54 -1.31 50.18 -10.82
N SER A 55 -0.74 50.80 -11.85
CA SER A 55 -1.19 50.63 -13.22
C SER A 55 -0.78 49.24 -13.70
N TYR A 56 -1.76 48.40 -14.06
CA TYR A 56 -1.52 47.07 -14.61
C TYR A 56 -1.64 47.12 -16.13
N PRO A 57 -0.79 46.38 -16.86
CA PRO A 57 -0.92 46.23 -18.30
C PRO A 57 -2.27 45.56 -18.64
N PRO A 58 -2.83 45.84 -19.84
CA PRO A 58 -4.07 45.21 -20.27
C PRO A 58 -3.91 43.68 -20.34
N PRO A 59 -4.90 42.91 -19.87
CA PRO A 59 -4.82 41.46 -19.86
C PRO A 59 -4.73 40.92 -21.29
N ARG A 60 -3.84 39.96 -21.51
CA ARG A 60 -3.76 39.19 -22.75
C ARG A 60 -4.59 37.91 -22.59
N ASN A 61 -5.15 37.40 -23.69
CA ASN A 61 -5.77 36.08 -23.69
C ASN A 61 -4.66 35.03 -23.50
N VAL A 62 -4.69 34.31 -22.39
CA VAL A 62 -3.75 33.22 -22.06
C VAL A 62 -4.52 31.91 -22.01
N ILE A 63 -4.04 30.90 -22.73
CA ILE A 63 -4.56 29.53 -22.66
C ILE A 63 -3.65 28.78 -21.69
N ILE A 64 -4.19 28.30 -20.58
CA ILE A 64 -3.47 27.46 -19.62
C ILE A 64 -3.97 26.02 -19.82
N GLU A 65 -3.08 25.14 -20.27
CA GLU A 65 -3.35 23.72 -20.48
C GLU A 65 -2.60 22.91 -19.40
N TYR A 66 -3.36 22.17 -18.58
CA TYR A 66 -2.80 21.31 -17.52
C TYR A 66 -2.75 19.86 -18.01
N GLU A 67 -1.54 19.28 -18.08
CA GLU A 67 -1.37 17.85 -18.38
C GLU A 67 -1.70 16.96 -17.17
N ALA A 68 -2.18 15.74 -17.43
CA ALA A 68 -2.40 14.74 -16.39
C ALA A 68 -1.07 14.21 -15.81
N PRO A 69 -1.00 13.94 -14.49
CA PRO A 69 0.22 13.42 -13.86
C PRO A 69 0.55 12.02 -14.38
N LYS A 70 1.80 11.81 -14.82
CA LYS A 70 2.30 10.51 -15.28
C LYS A 70 2.82 9.70 -14.08
N VAL A 71 2.10 8.64 -13.68
CA VAL A 71 2.48 7.78 -12.54
C VAL A 71 3.17 6.51 -13.03
N ARG A 72 4.33 6.17 -12.45
CA ARG A 72 5.05 4.91 -12.71
C ARG A 72 4.93 3.98 -11.51
N VAL A 73 4.28 2.83 -11.69
CA VAL A 73 4.20 1.78 -10.67
C VAL A 73 5.41 0.86 -10.81
N ILE A 74 6.23 0.75 -9.76
CA ILE A 74 7.38 -0.16 -9.70
C ILE A 74 7.05 -1.26 -8.69
N ARG A 75 6.99 -2.52 -9.16
CA ARG A 75 6.83 -3.70 -8.30
C ARG A 75 8.22 -4.21 -7.92
N GLN A 76 8.49 -4.36 -6.62
CA GLN A 76 9.77 -4.88 -6.12
C GLN A 76 9.51 -6.13 -5.28
N PHE A 77 10.09 -7.26 -5.71
CA PHE A 77 10.09 -8.50 -4.94
C PHE A 77 11.41 -8.61 -4.20
N GLN A 78 11.37 -8.70 -2.87
CA GLN A 78 12.55 -8.90 -2.05
C GLN A 78 12.58 -10.34 -1.54
N ARG A 79 13.66 -11.06 -1.83
CA ARG A 79 13.91 -12.39 -1.27
C ARG A 79 14.54 -12.21 0.10
N LEU A 80 13.76 -12.39 1.16
CA LEU A 80 14.19 -12.20 2.56
C LEU A 80 15.12 -13.31 3.09
N GLY A 81 15.71 -14.11 2.21
CA GLY A 81 16.60 -15.23 2.56
C GLY A 81 15.85 -16.51 2.93
N VAL A 82 16.62 -17.55 3.23
CA VAL A 82 16.15 -18.81 3.82
C VAL A 82 17.01 -19.03 5.07
N THR A 83 16.39 -19.11 6.24
CA THR A 83 17.09 -19.40 7.50
C THR A 83 16.87 -20.87 7.86
N PRO A 84 17.94 -21.62 8.21
CA PRO A 84 17.79 -22.98 8.71
C PRO A 84 17.11 -22.94 10.08
N GLU A 85 16.03 -23.69 10.26
CA GLU A 85 15.23 -23.72 11.49
C GLU A 85 14.88 -25.17 11.83
N ASN A 86 14.79 -25.48 13.13
CA ASN A 86 14.29 -26.76 13.59
C ASN A 86 12.75 -26.81 13.44
N PRO A 87 12.18 -27.80 12.70
CA PRO A 87 10.75 -27.86 12.45
C PRO A 87 9.91 -28.00 13.74
N GLN A 88 10.42 -28.71 14.75
CA GLN A 88 9.71 -28.90 16.00
C GLN A 88 9.57 -27.58 16.76
N GLU A 89 10.65 -26.80 16.84
CA GLU A 89 10.65 -25.49 17.50
C GLU A 89 9.81 -24.47 16.74
N TYR A 90 9.82 -24.54 15.41
CA TYR A 90 9.02 -23.67 14.55
C TYR A 90 7.52 -23.88 14.79
N ILE A 91 7.07 -25.14 14.85
CA ILE A 91 5.67 -25.47 15.14
C ILE A 91 5.29 -25.05 16.57
N GLN A 92 6.19 -25.20 17.55
CA GLN A 92 5.91 -24.74 18.92
C GLN A 92 5.76 -23.22 18.99
N ARG A 93 6.62 -22.46 18.29
CA ARG A 93 6.60 -20.99 18.30
C ARG A 93 5.45 -20.41 17.48
N TYR A 94 5.15 -20.98 16.30
CA TYR A 94 4.27 -20.37 15.31
C TYR A 94 3.09 -21.24 14.88
N GLY A 95 2.96 -22.48 15.37
CA GLY A 95 1.97 -23.46 14.90
C GLY A 95 0.53 -22.97 14.95
N ALA A 96 0.18 -22.15 15.94
CA ALA A 96 -1.15 -21.54 16.05
C ALA A 96 -1.43 -20.45 14.99
N LEU A 97 -0.39 -19.89 14.39
CA LEU A 97 -0.45 -18.85 13.36
C LEU A 97 -0.28 -19.42 11.94
N LEU A 98 0.09 -20.70 11.81
CA LEU A 98 0.28 -21.33 10.50
C LEU A 98 -1.07 -21.55 9.83
N LEU A 99 -1.22 -20.97 8.65
CA LEU A 99 -2.34 -21.22 7.77
C LEU A 99 -2.13 -22.54 7.04
N ASP A 100 -3.20 -23.32 6.91
CA ASP A 100 -3.20 -24.44 5.99
C ASP A 100 -3.07 -23.95 4.55
N SER A 101 -2.37 -24.72 3.73
CA SER A 101 -2.15 -24.50 2.29
C SER A 101 -3.42 -24.10 1.54
N GLN A 102 -4.56 -24.75 1.81
CA GLN A 102 -5.84 -24.44 1.17
C GLN A 102 -6.39 -23.07 1.61
N THR A 103 -6.29 -22.76 2.90
CA THR A 103 -6.75 -21.47 3.46
C THR A 103 -5.94 -20.30 2.93
N LEU A 104 -4.63 -20.48 2.77
CA LEU A 104 -3.73 -19.48 2.21
C LEU A 104 -4.09 -19.17 0.74
N ILE A 105 -4.33 -20.20 -0.08
CA ILE A 105 -4.74 -20.03 -1.48
C ILE A 105 -6.09 -19.31 -1.56
N GLN A 106 -7.04 -19.66 -0.69
CA GLN A 106 -8.35 -19.01 -0.68
C GLN A 106 -8.24 -17.51 -0.33
N GLN A 107 -7.46 -17.16 0.69
CA GLN A 107 -7.21 -15.76 1.06
C GLN A 107 -6.48 -14.98 -0.05
N ALA A 108 -5.48 -15.61 -0.70
CA ALA A 108 -4.75 -14.99 -1.81
C ALA A 108 -5.69 -14.66 -3.00
N ARG A 109 -6.62 -15.57 -3.33
CA ARG A 109 -7.64 -15.32 -4.36
C ARG A 109 -8.60 -14.21 -3.98
N VAL A 110 -9.05 -14.15 -2.71
CA VAL A 110 -9.88 -13.04 -2.21
C VAL A 110 -9.13 -11.70 -2.28
N ALA A 111 -7.82 -11.71 -2.05
CA ALA A 111 -6.97 -10.53 -2.18
C ALA A 111 -6.65 -10.14 -3.65
N GLY A 112 -7.14 -10.89 -4.63
CA GLY A 112 -6.93 -10.61 -6.05
C GLY A 112 -5.54 -10.99 -6.57
N VAL A 113 -4.82 -11.88 -5.87
CA VAL A 113 -3.54 -12.42 -6.34
C VAL A 113 -3.84 -13.58 -7.30
N VAL A 114 -3.67 -13.35 -8.60
CA VAL A 114 -3.96 -14.29 -9.70
C VAL A 114 -2.67 -14.90 -10.27
N GLU A 115 -1.68 -15.17 -9.42
CA GLU A 115 -0.51 -15.94 -9.86
C GLU A 115 -0.82 -17.44 -9.80
N ASP A 116 -0.10 -18.25 -10.60
CA ASP A 116 -0.16 -19.72 -10.59
C ASP A 116 0.43 -20.28 -9.28
N ILE A 117 -0.26 -20.05 -8.17
CA ILE A 117 0.08 -20.61 -6.86
C ILE A 117 -0.50 -22.03 -6.85
N SER A 118 0.27 -22.98 -7.37
CA SER A 118 -0.01 -24.40 -7.15
C SER A 118 0.44 -24.77 -5.74
N ALA A 119 -0.43 -25.49 -5.01
CA ALA A 119 0.00 -26.10 -3.75
C ALA A 119 1.16 -27.06 -4.06
N PRO A 120 2.25 -27.04 -3.28
CA PRO A 120 3.34 -28.00 -3.49
C PRO A 120 2.76 -29.41 -3.39
N ALA A 121 3.01 -30.24 -4.41
CA ALA A 121 2.67 -31.66 -4.37
C ALA A 121 3.55 -32.33 -3.30
N VAL A 122 3.04 -32.40 -2.07
CA VAL A 122 3.72 -33.09 -0.99
C VAL A 122 3.55 -34.59 -1.24
N SER A 123 4.53 -35.18 -1.92
CA SER A 123 4.69 -36.62 -2.00
C SER A 123 4.95 -37.14 -0.59
N ASN A 124 3.91 -37.68 0.07
CA ASN A 124 4.05 -38.42 1.32
C ASN A 124 4.84 -39.71 1.05
N SER A 125 6.17 -39.61 0.91
CA SER A 125 7.07 -40.75 1.05
C SER A 125 7.22 -41.04 2.54
N MET A 126 6.19 -41.64 3.15
CA MET A 126 6.41 -42.45 4.35
C MET A 126 7.21 -43.67 3.91
N ALA A 127 8.54 -43.54 3.93
CA ALA A 127 9.44 -44.67 3.91
C ALA A 127 9.28 -45.42 5.24
N VAL A 128 8.28 -46.29 5.31
CA VAL A 128 8.27 -47.39 6.28
C VAL A 128 9.44 -48.29 5.91
N SER A 129 10.56 -48.10 6.61
CA SER A 129 11.68 -49.02 6.60
C SER A 129 11.23 -50.31 7.29
N SER A 130 10.63 -51.23 6.53
CA SER A 130 10.47 -52.61 6.97
C SER A 130 11.85 -53.28 6.87
N ASN A 131 12.58 -53.28 7.98
CA ASN A 131 13.77 -54.08 8.18
C ASN A 131 13.46 -55.54 7.78
N GLY A 132 14.03 -55.99 6.66
CA GLY A 132 14.10 -57.41 6.32
C GLY A 132 14.90 -58.12 7.39
N GLY A 133 14.23 -59.04 8.10
CA GLY A 133 14.81 -59.85 9.16
C GLY A 133 15.99 -60.68 8.64
N VAL A 134 17.19 -60.33 9.08
CA VAL A 134 18.37 -61.18 9.03
C VAL A 134 18.28 -62.12 10.22
N GLY A 135 18.32 -63.42 9.94
CA GLY A 135 18.24 -64.49 10.92
C GLY A 135 19.31 -64.36 12.01
N PHE A 136 18.89 -64.62 13.24
CA PHE A 136 19.77 -64.99 14.33
C PHE A 136 19.26 -66.32 14.88
N GLU A 137 19.98 -67.39 14.55
CA GLU A 137 19.93 -68.64 15.28
C GLU A 137 20.48 -68.40 16.69
N VAL A 138 19.71 -68.77 17.72
CA VAL A 138 20.24 -68.96 19.06
C VAL A 138 19.99 -70.41 19.44
N ASN A 139 21.02 -71.24 19.23
CA ASN A 139 21.20 -72.47 19.98
C ASN A 139 21.37 -72.09 21.45
N ASN A 140 20.50 -72.56 22.33
CA ASN A 140 20.92 -72.76 23.71
C ASN A 140 20.28 -74.03 24.31
N ILE A 141 21.16 -75.01 24.48
CA ILE A 141 20.99 -76.26 25.17
C ILE A 141 21.15 -75.99 26.68
N GLY A 142 20.26 -76.54 27.50
CA GLY A 142 20.60 -77.05 28.83
C GLY A 142 20.28 -76.18 30.06
N GLY A 143 19.26 -76.62 30.80
CA GLY A 143 19.44 -77.11 32.19
C GLY A 143 19.31 -76.15 33.37
N ILE A 144 18.47 -76.57 34.32
CA ILE A 144 18.51 -76.47 35.81
C ILE A 144 17.13 -76.03 36.36
N ASP A 145 16.31 -77.04 36.68
CA ASP A 145 15.64 -77.35 37.97
C ASP A 145 14.36 -78.18 37.76
#